data_AF-A0A352VSX1-F1
#
_entry.id   AF-A0A352VSX1-F1
#
_cell.length_a   1.000
_cell.length_b   1.000
_cell.length_c   1.000
_cell.angle_alpha   90.00
_cell.angle_beta   90.00
_cell.angle_gamma   90.00
#
_symmetry.space_group_name_H-M   'P 1'
#
loop_
_entity.id
_entity.type
_entity.pdbx_description
1 polymer ?
#
loop_
_entity_poly.entity_id
_entity_poly.type
_entity_poly.pdbx_seq_one_letter_code
_entity_poly.pdbx_strand_id
1 'polypeptide(L)' 'MARRTYDRLLDAYQADEDAAGRLLQAGDSEPDAGLPVAESAAWTMLVSQLMNLDEVLNK' A
#
# COMPACT_ATOMS: atom_id res chain seq x y z
N MET A 1 -3.59 5.10 -15.05
CA MET A 1 -3.44 5.86 -13.79
C MET A 1 -2.91 4.96 -12.69
N ALA A 2 -3.65 3.92 -12.27
CA ALA A 2 -3.27 3.02 -11.16
C ALA A 2 -1.84 2.45 -11.25
N ARG A 3 -1.41 1.95 -12.41
CA ARG A 3 -0.04 1.42 -12.59
C ARG A 3 1.06 2.45 -12.26
N ARG A 4 0.93 3.70 -12.72
CA ARG A 4 1.93 4.75 -12.42
C ARG A 4 1.94 5.12 -10.94
N THR A 5 0.79 5.08 -10.27
CA THR A 5 0.70 5.30 -8.82
C THR A 5 1.36 4.16 -8.06
N TYR A 6 1.09 2.93 -8.48
CA TYR A 6 1.72 1.74 -7.93
C TYR A 6 3.24 1.77 -8.05
N ASP A 7 3.77 2.03 -9.25
CA ASP A 7 5.21 2.05 -9.49
C ASP A 7 5.91 3.08 -8.58
N ARG A 8 5.31 4.26 -8.37
CA ARG A 8 5.83 5.28 -7.44
C ARG A 8 5.79 4.85 -5.98
N LEU A 9 4.72 4.17 -5.57
CA LEU A 9 4.60 3.65 -4.21
C LEU A 9 5.63 2.54 -3.97
N LEU A 10 5.83 1.68 -4.97
CA LEU A 10 6.84 0.63 -4.92
C LEU A 10 8.25 1.24 -4.79
N ASP A 11 8.61 2.22 -5.62
CA ASP A 11 9.90 2.91 -5.52
C ASP A 11 10.09 3.55 -4.13
N ALA A 12 9.04 4.17 -3.58
CA ALA A 12 9.08 4.80 -2.27
C ALA A 12 9.29 3.78 -1.13
N TYR A 13 8.59 2.65 -1.16
CA TYR A 13 8.71 1.61 -0.14
C TYR A 13 9.95 0.73 -0.30
N GLN A 14 10.52 0.64 -1.51
CA GLN A 14 11.84 0.05 -1.71
C GLN A 14 12.96 0.93 -1.15
N ALA A 15 12.78 2.25 -1.18
CA ALA A 15 13.71 3.19 -0.57
C ALA A 15 13.60 3.26 0.97
N ASP A 16 12.44 2.87 1.53
CA ASP A 16 12.15 2.87 2.97
C ASP A 16 11.27 1.66 3.36
N GLU A 17 11.93 0.51 3.60
CA GLU A 17 11.25 -0.72 4.01
C GLU A 17 10.65 -0.63 5.42
N ASP A 18 11.17 0.25 6.28
CA ASP A 18 10.61 0.48 7.62
C ASP A 18 9.22 1.11 7.51
N ALA A 19 9.04 2.09 6.61
CA ALA A 19 7.74 2.67 6.32
C ALA A 19 6.77 1.62 5.75
N ALA A 20 7.26 0.72 4.90
CA ALA A 20 6.47 -0.38 4.35
C ALA A 20 5.99 -1.34 5.45
N GLY A 21 6.88 -1.74 6.36
CA GLY A 21 6.55 -2.59 7.50
C GLY A 21 5.51 -1.96 8.43
N ARG A 22 5.66 -0.66 8.75
CA ARG A 22 4.68 0.08 9.57
C ARG A 22 3.30 0.12 8.92
N LEU A 23 3.24 0.32 7.60
CA LEU A 23 1.98 0.30 6.87
C LEU A 23 1.33 -1.08 6.93
N LEU A 24 2.09 -2.15 6.70
CA LEU A 24 1.54 -3.51 6.70
C LEU A 24 1.09 -3.98 8.09
N GLN A 25 1.71 -3.45 9.15
CA GLN A 25 1.26 -3.65 10.53
C GLN A 25 0.05 -2.77 10.90
N ALA A 26 -0.37 -1.85 10.02
CA ALA A 26 -1.58 -1.08 10.24
C ALA A 26 -2.81 -1.95 9.94
N GLY A 27 -3.33 -2.63 10.96
CA GLY A 27 -4.51 -3.48 10.88
C GLY A 27 -4.40 -4.68 11.84
N ASP A 28 -5.44 -5.49 11.90
CA ASP A 28 -5.49 -6.66 12.80
C ASP A 28 -4.92 -7.95 12.17
N SER A 29 -4.54 -7.91 10.89
CA SER A 29 -4.00 -9.06 10.16
C SER A 29 -2.47 -9.01 10.11
N GLU A 30 -1.81 -10.14 10.40
CA GLU A 30 -0.36 -10.26 10.26
C GLU A 30 0.07 -10.24 8.78
N PRO A 31 1.13 -9.49 8.41
CA PRO A 31 1.68 -9.51 7.06
C PRO A 31 2.24 -10.90 6.71
N ASP A 32 1.99 -11.35 5.48
CA ASP A 32 2.58 -12.59 4.99
C ASP A 32 4.09 -12.42 4.77
N ALA A 33 4.88 -13.15 5.57
CA ALA A 33 6.34 -13.13 5.52
C ALA A 33 6.93 -13.72 4.22
N GLY A 34 6.13 -14.44 3.43
CA GLY A 34 6.52 -14.97 2.12
C GLY A 34 6.44 -13.92 1.00
N LEU A 35 5.83 -12.75 1.24
CA LEU A 35 5.64 -11.71 0.25
C LEU A 35 6.68 -10.57 0.39
N PRO A 36 7.10 -9.94 -0.72
CA PRO A 36 7.95 -8.76 -0.65
C PRO A 36 7.26 -7.60 0.07
N VAL A 37 7.87 -7.12 1.15
CA VAL A 37 7.29 -6.10 2.05
C VAL A 37 6.93 -4.82 1.30
N ALA A 38 7.84 -4.31 0.47
CA ALA A 38 7.59 -3.09 -0.30
C ALA A 38 6.44 -3.25 -1.32
N GLU A 39 6.34 -4.42 -1.93
CA GLU A 39 5.31 -4.71 -2.93
C GLU A 39 3.92 -4.81 -2.30
N SER A 40 3.83 -5.55 -1.19
CA SER A 40 2.63 -5.64 -0.37
C SER A 40 2.17 -4.27 0.13
N ALA A 41 3.10 -3.43 0.61
CA ALA A 41 2.79 -2.08 1.07
C ALA A 41 2.27 -1.17 -0.06
N ALA A 42 2.87 -1.26 -1.25
CA ALA A 42 2.43 -0.51 -2.43
C ALA A 42 1.00 -0.89 -2.86
N TRP A 43 0.66 -2.19 -2.87
CA TRP A 43 -0.70 -2.64 -3.16
C TRP A 43 -1.71 -2.19 -2.10
N THR A 44 -1.37 -2.35 -0.82
CA THR A 44 -2.23 -1.92 0.30
C THR A 44 -2.57 -0.44 0.21
N MET A 45 -1.56 0.42 -0.02
CA MET A 45 -1.75 1.86 -0.13
C MET A 45 -2.52 2.26 -1.41
N LEU A 46 -2.31 1.57 -2.53
CA LEU A 46 -3.06 1.82 -3.75
C LEU A 46 -4.55 1.51 -3.57
N VAL A 47 -4.87 0.36 -2.95
CA VAL A 47 -6.25 -0.05 -2.68
C VAL A 47 -6.91 0.88 -1.67
N SER A 48 -6.20 1.27 -0.60
CA SER A 48 -6.69 2.23 0.39
C SER A 48 -7.09 3.56 -0.26
N GLN A 49 -6.24 4.11 -1.15
CA GLN A 49 -6.55 5.33 -1.90
C GLN A 49 -7.77 5.16 -2.82
N LEU A 50 -7.92 4.00 -3.46
CA LEU A 50 -9.08 3.72 -4.31
C LEU A 50 -10.38 3.68 -3.50
N MET A 51 -10.36 3.04 -2.33
CA MET A 51 -11.52 2.93 -1.43
C MET A 51 -11.92 4.30 -0.87
N ASN A 52 -10.95 5.12 -0.47
CA ASN A 52 -11.22 6.47 0.01
C ASN A 52 -11.88 7.34 -1.08
N LEU A 53 -11.53 7.13 -2.34
CA LEU A 53 -12.11 7.86 -3.47
C LEU A 53 -13.59 7.49 -3.70
N ASP A 54 -13.97 6.24 -3.48
CA ASP A 54 -15.37 5.79 -3.57
C ASP A 54 -16.25 6.42 -2.48
N GLU A 55 -15.70 6.64 -1.28
CA GLU A 55 -16.39 7.31 -0.16
C GLU A 55 -16.69 8.80 -0.44
N VAL A 56 -15.82 9.48 -1.18
CA VAL A 56 -15.99 10.91 -1.52
C VAL A 56 -17.00 11.11 -2.65
N LEU A 57 -17.15 10.13 -3.55
CA LEU A 57 -18.01 10.23 -4.74
C LEU A 57 -19.46 9.78 -4.50
N ASN A 58 -19.73 8.97 -3.47
CA ASN A 58 -21.07 8.42 -3.17
C ASN A 58 -21.84 9.15 -2.03
N LYS A 59 -21.62 10.46 -1.83
CA LYS A 59 -22.38 11.27 -0.86
C LYS A 59 -23.40 12.19 -1.51
#